data_AF-A0A3C1FRE8-F1
#
_entry.id   AF-A0A3C1FRE8-F1
#
_cell.length_a   1.000
_cell.length_b   1.000
_cell.length_c   1.000
_cell.angle_alpha   90.00
_cell.angle_beta   90.00
_cell.angle_gamma   90.00
#
_symmetry.space_group_name_H-M   'P 1'
#
loop_
_entity.id
_entity.type
_entity.pdbx_description
1 polymer ?
#
loop_
_entity_poly.entity_id
_entity_poly.type
_entity_poly.pdbx_seq_one_letter_code
_entity_poly.pdbx_strand_id
1 'polypeptide(L)'
;RFDPITTLAAVATQTSHVGLGTAILMGPIHTPVLLAQRLATLDCLCEGRLTIGIGLGADTPGARREYATAGIPYDQRLGRLIQTV
;
A
#
# COMPACT_ATOMS: atom_id res chain seq x y z
N ARG A 1 7.50 -10.92 0.68
CA ARG A 1 6.07 -10.64 0.48
C ARG A 1 5.91 -9.99 -0.90
N PHE A 2 4.85 -10.27 -1.65
CA PHE A 2 4.60 -9.58 -2.92
C PHE A 2 4.16 -8.13 -2.68
N ASP A 3 4.53 -7.23 -3.60
CA ASP A 3 4.08 -5.85 -3.56
C ASP A 3 2.58 -5.78 -3.92
N PRO A 4 1.72 -5.21 -3.06
CA PRO A 4 0.28 -5.21 -3.29
C PRO A 4 -0.13 -4.39 -4.50
N ILE A 5 0.52 -3.25 -4.78
CA ILE A 5 0.14 -2.37 -5.90
C ILE A 5 0.40 -3.09 -7.23
N THR A 6 1.60 -3.66 -7.39
CA THR A 6 2.00 -4.39 -8.59
C THR A 6 1.16 -5.65 -8.77
N THR A 7 0.88 -6.36 -7.68
CA THR A 7 0.03 -7.56 -7.72
C THR A 7 -1.39 -7.20 -8.15
N LEU A 8 -1.99 -6.15 -7.57
CA LEU A 8 -3.33 -5.72 -7.94
C LEU A 8 -3.39 -5.19 -9.37
N ALA A 9 -2.34 -4.53 -9.88
CA ALA A 9 -2.28 -4.11 -11.28
C ALA A 9 -2.38 -5.31 -12.24
N ALA A 10 -1.68 -6.41 -11.93
CA ALA A 10 -1.76 -7.63 -12.73
C ALA A 10 -3.15 -8.31 -12.63
N VAL A 11 -3.79 -8.27 -11.47
CA VAL A 11 -5.15 -8.82 -11.28
C VAL A 11 -6.21 -7.95 -11.94
N ALA A 12 -6.02 -6.63 -11.95
CA ALA A 12 -6.95 -5.66 -12.54
C ALA A 12 -7.14 -5.93 -14.04
N THR A 13 -6.08 -6.29 -14.76
CA THR A 13 -6.18 -6.60 -16.21
C THR A 13 -6.85 -7.94 -16.51
N GLN A 14 -6.96 -8.83 -15.52
CA GLN A 14 -7.50 -10.18 -15.68
C GLN A 14 -8.96 -10.29 -15.16
N THR A 15 -9.53 -9.21 -14.64
CA THR A 15 -10.85 -9.21 -14.02
C THR A 15 -11.64 -7.94 -14.39
N SER A 16 -12.96 -8.05 -14.53
CA SER A 16 -13.82 -6.91 -14.92
C SER A 16 -14.89 -6.54 -13.89
N HIS A 17 -15.21 -7.40 -12.92
CA HIS A 17 -16.35 -7.21 -12.03
C HIS A 17 -16.03 -7.24 -10.53
N VAL A 18 -14.96 -7.93 -10.13
CA VAL A 18 -14.63 -8.08 -8.70
C VAL A 18 -14.01 -6.79 -8.15
N GLY A 19 -14.35 -6.44 -6.92
CA GLY A 19 -13.65 -5.39 -6.18
C GLY A 19 -12.20 -5.79 -5.88
N LEU A 20 -11.28 -4.83 -5.97
CA LEU A 20 -9.85 -5.02 -5.75
C LEU A 20 -9.39 -4.11 -4.63
N GLY A 21 -8.53 -4.60 -3.73
CA GLY A 21 -8.15 -3.78 -2.60
C GLY A 21 -7.08 -4.35 -1.70
N THR A 22 -6.67 -3.54 -0.72
CA THR A 22 -5.60 -3.86 0.23
C THR A 22 -6.13 -3.97 1.66
N ALA A 23 -5.65 -4.98 2.39
CA ALA A 23 -5.94 -5.20 3.81
C ALA A 23 -4.69 -5.75 4.54
N ILE A 24 -3.64 -4.95 4.78
CA ILE A 24 -3.54 -3.49 4.65
C ILE A 24 -2.28 -3.11 3.86
N LEU A 25 -2.31 -1.95 3.19
CA LEU A 25 -1.14 -1.34 2.58
C LEU A 25 -0.38 -0.56 3.65
N MET A 26 0.92 -0.83 3.81
CA MET A 26 1.75 -0.11 4.76
C MET A 26 2.14 1.25 4.20
N GLY A 27 1.32 2.27 4.45
CA GLY A 27 1.57 3.64 4.00
C GLY A 27 2.97 4.17 4.36
N PRO A 28 3.44 4.07 5.63
CA PRO A 28 4.65 4.73 6.10
C PRO A 28 5.95 4.42 5.34
N ILE A 29 6.04 3.25 4.72
CA ILE A 29 7.25 2.81 4.00
C ILE A 29 7.34 3.39 2.58
N HIS A 30 6.32 4.13 2.15
CA HIS A 30 6.27 4.78 0.85
C HIS A 30 6.45 6.29 0.94
N THR A 31 7.00 6.89 -0.11
CA THR A 31 6.93 8.35 -0.30
C THR A 31 5.48 8.73 -0.63
N PRO A 32 4.84 9.66 0.11
CA PRO A 32 3.43 9.99 -0.07
C PRO A 32 3.03 10.36 -1.50
N VAL A 33 3.82 11.24 -2.14
CA VAL A 33 3.55 11.71 -3.52
C VAL A 33 3.63 10.55 -4.52
N LEU A 34 4.62 9.67 -4.38
CA LEU A 34 4.77 8.50 -5.27
C LEU A 34 3.70 7.45 -4.98
N LEU A 35 3.29 7.29 -3.73
CA LEU A 35 2.19 6.40 -3.36
C LEU A 35 0.88 6.88 -4.00
N ALA A 36 0.56 8.16 -3.87
CA ALA A 36 -0.63 8.76 -4.47
C ALA A 36 -0.63 8.58 -6.00
N GLN A 37 0.49 8.83 -6.67
CA GLN A 37 0.61 8.63 -8.12
C GLN A 37 0.35 7.17 -8.51
N ARG A 38 0.97 6.21 -7.80
CA ARG A 38 0.80 4.77 -8.07
C ARG A 38 -0.63 4.30 -7.82
N LEU A 39 -1.27 4.78 -6.76
CA LEU A 39 -2.66 4.47 -6.45
C LEU A 39 -3.61 5.06 -7.49
N ALA A 40 -3.36 6.28 -7.97
CA ALA A 40 -4.13 6.88 -9.05
C ALA A 40 -4.01 6.09 -10.37
N THR A 41 -2.80 5.65 -10.73
CA THR A 41 -2.61 4.75 -11.89
C THR A 41 -3.34 3.43 -11.70
N LEU A 42 -3.25 2.82 -10.52
CA LEU A 42 -3.94 1.58 -10.22
C LEU A 42 -5.46 1.74 -10.28
N ASP A 43 -6.00 2.85 -9.78
CA ASP A 43 -7.44 3.13 -9.83
C ASP A 43 -7.96 3.20 -11.27
N CYS A 44 -7.21 3.82 -12.18
CA CYS A 44 -7.53 3.81 -13.61
C CYS A 44 -7.57 2.38 -14.19
N LEU A 45 -6.61 1.51 -13.81
CA LEU A 45 -6.59 0.11 -14.26
C LEU A 45 -7.73 -0.71 -13.64
N CYS A 46 -8.16 -0.37 -12.43
CA CYS A 46 -9.26 -1.03 -11.75
C CYS A 46 -10.63 -0.54 -12.21
N GLU A 47 -10.71 0.55 -12.98
CA GLU A 47 -11.96 1.14 -13.48
C GLU A 47 -12.96 1.44 -12.34
N GLY A 48 -12.49 2.06 -11.26
CA GLY A 48 -13.31 2.43 -10.10
C GLY A 48 -13.63 1.27 -9.14
N ARG A 49 -13.04 0.08 -9.34
CA ARG A 49 -13.21 -1.08 -8.46
C ARG A 49 -12.18 -1.14 -7.32
N LEU A 50 -11.36 -0.10 -7.15
CA LEU A 50 -10.25 -0.11 -6.20
C LEU A 50 -10.68 0.42 -4.82
N THR A 51 -10.42 -0.35 -3.77
CA THR A 51 -10.57 0.05 -2.37
C THR A 51 -9.25 -0.10 -1.63
N ILE A 52 -8.68 1.01 -1.17
CA ILE A 52 -7.36 1.01 -0.53
C ILE A 52 -7.48 1.14 0.98
N GLY A 53 -7.20 0.05 1.70
CA GLY A 53 -6.92 0.10 3.13
C GLY A 53 -5.45 0.45 3.36
N ILE A 54 -5.18 1.58 4.05
CA ILE A 54 -3.83 2.05 4.42
C ILE A 54 -3.68 2.04 5.95
N GLY A 55 -2.53 1.61 6.45
CA GLY A 55 -2.25 1.61 7.88
C GLY A 55 -0.82 1.21 8.22
N LEU A 56 -0.59 0.85 9.49
CA LEU A 56 0.74 0.54 10.01
C LEU A 56 1.21 -0.90 9.72
N GLY A 57 0.30 -1.78 9.32
CA GLY A 57 0.54 -3.22 9.30
C GLY A 57 0.51 -3.85 10.69
N ALA A 58 0.50 -5.18 10.74
CA ALA A 58 0.54 -5.92 11.99
C ALA A 58 1.92 -5.84 12.65
N ASP A 59 1.96 -5.81 13.97
CA ASP A 59 3.22 -5.84 14.73
C ASP A 59 3.85 -7.24 14.70
N THR A 60 4.54 -7.55 13.60
CA THR A 60 5.21 -8.83 13.38
C THR A 60 6.70 -8.64 13.13
N PRO A 61 7.54 -9.67 13.35
CA PRO A 61 8.96 -9.62 12.98
C PRO A 61 9.19 -9.34 11.49
N GLY A 62 8.24 -9.70 10.61
CA GLY A 62 8.27 -9.34 9.19
C GLY A 62 8.10 -7.84 8.99
N ALA A 63 7.01 -7.27 9.50
CA ALA A 63 6.73 -5.83 9.37
C ALA A 63 7.85 -4.97 9.96
N ARG A 64 8.38 -5.33 11.14
CA ARG A 64 9.52 -4.62 11.76
C ARG A 64 10.76 -4.59 10.85
N ARG A 65 11.05 -5.69 10.15
CA ARG A 65 12.14 -5.73 9.15
C ARG A 65 11.87 -4.85 7.95
N GLU A 66 10.62 -4.75 7.49
CA GLU A 66 10.24 -3.86 6.39
C GLU A 66 10.47 -2.39 6.77
N TYR A 67 10.07 -1.97 7.98
CA TYR A 67 10.38 -0.63 8.51
C TYR A 67 11.88 -0.37 8.63
N ALA A 68 12.65 -1.33 9.18
CA ALA A 68 14.10 -1.20 9.30
C ALA A 68 14.78 -1.08 7.93
N THR A 69 14.33 -1.86 6.94
CA THR A 69 14.83 -1.82 5.56
C THR A 69 14.51 -0.48 4.89
N ALA A 70 13.35 0.10 5.19
CA ALA A 70 12.96 1.43 4.73
C ALA A 70 13.65 2.57 5.49
N GLY A 71 14.51 2.28 6.47
CA GLY A 71 15.21 3.28 7.29
C GLY A 71 14.26 4.06 8.20
N ILE A 72 13.14 3.45 8.61
CA ILE A 72 12.12 4.10 9.43
C ILE A 72 12.20 3.55 10.86
N PRO A 73 12.56 4.39 11.84
CA PRO A 73 12.46 4.03 13.25
C PRO A 73 11.02 3.61 13.61
N TYR A 74 10.88 2.52 14.36
CA TYR A 74 9.58 1.88 14.58
C TYR A 74 8.62 2.72 15.43
N ASP A 75 9.14 3.66 16.20
CA ASP A 75 8.41 4.67 16.97
C ASP A 75 7.88 5.83 16.08
N GLN A 76 8.50 6.09 14.93
CA GLN A 76 8.11 7.18 14.02
C GLN A 76 7.03 6.81 12.99
N ARG A 77 6.64 5.52 12.93
CA ARG A 77 5.71 4.99 11.91
C ARG A 77 4.33 5.66 11.90
N LEU A 78 3.81 6.10 13.04
CA LEU A 78 2.51 6.78 13.10
C LEU A 78 2.56 8.16 12.43
N GLY A 79 3.60 8.94 12.71
CA GLY A 79 3.79 10.26 12.08
C GLY A 79 3.91 10.14 10.57
N ARG A 80 4.61 9.12 10.07
CA ARG A 80 4.69 8.84 8.64
C ARG A 80 3.38 8.34 8.03
N LEU A 81 2.57 7.58 8.76
CA LEU A 81 1.25 7.16 8.28
C LEU A 81 0.37 8.37 8.00
N ILE A 82 0.34 9.34 8.92
CA ILE A 82 -0.46 10.56 8.77
C ILE A 82 -0.07 11.34 7.51
N GLN A 83 1.20 11.30 7.10
CA GLN A 83 1.65 11.95 5.85
C GLN A 83 1.17 11.24 4.58
N THR A 84 0.66 10.01 4.69
CA THR A 84 0.26 9.15 3.56
C THR A 84 -1.25 9.00 3.39
N VAL A 85 -2.05 9.60 4.28
CA VAL A 85 -3.52 9.62 4.23
C VAL A 85 -4.06 11.01 3.98
#